data_AF-A0A931FQ89-F1
#
_entry.id   AF-A0A931FQ89-F1
#
_cell.length_a   1.000
_cell.length_b   1.000
_cell.length_c   1.000
_cell.angle_alpha   90.00
_cell.angle_beta   90.00
_cell.angle_gamma   90.00
#
_symmetry.space_group_name_H-M   'P 1'
#
loop_
_entity.id
_entity.type
_entity.pdbx_description
1 polymer ?
#
loop_
_entity_poly.entity_id
_entity_poly.type
_entity_poly.pdbx_seq_one_letter_code
_entity_poly.pdbx_strand_id
1 'polypeptide(L)'
;MYWDNCSGGTLGSYRWLGSDLASAALKPFLDTYNARFPQQATLASTFGYNSMMALHAALKMAGVVDRLKVQEALSNLDITTPLGTRIFFKNPPHGDNLDPTVLVVRITGRDTYAVV
;
A
#
# COMPACT_ATOMS: atom_id res chain seq x y z
N MET A 1 -6.57 22.11 -3.87
CA MET A 1 -7.11 20.79 -4.23
C MET A 1 -6.86 19.87 -3.05
N TYR A 2 -7.93 19.46 -2.37
CA TYR A 2 -7.90 18.55 -1.21
C TYR A 2 -8.13 17.13 -1.73
N TRP A 3 -7.33 16.19 -1.22
CA TRP A 3 -7.33 14.79 -1.58
C TRP A 3 -8.00 13.98 -0.47
N ASP A 4 -9.01 13.17 -0.81
CA ASP A 4 -9.76 12.33 0.14
C ASP A 4 -9.60 10.81 -0.10
N ASN A 5 -8.72 10.42 -1.02
CA ASN A 5 -8.18 9.07 -1.15
C ASN A 5 -9.08 7.97 -1.80
N CYS A 6 -10.09 8.28 -2.63
CA CYS A 6 -10.96 7.23 -3.20
C CYS A 6 -11.50 7.49 -4.64
N SER A 7 -10.86 6.97 -5.71
CA SER A 7 -11.51 6.09 -6.73
C SER A 7 -10.83 5.96 -8.12
N GLY A 8 -10.95 4.77 -8.71
CA GLY A 8 -10.77 4.39 -10.15
C GLY A 8 -10.61 2.86 -10.29
N GLY A 9 -10.14 2.27 -11.42
CA GLY A 9 -10.26 0.80 -11.69
C GLY A 9 -9.25 0.15 -12.67
N THR A 10 -8.89 -1.14 -12.46
CA THR A 10 -8.11 -2.01 -13.39
C THR A 10 -8.52 -3.48 -13.20
N LEU A 11 -8.90 -4.19 -14.27
CA LEU A 11 -9.42 -5.56 -14.21
C LEU A 11 -8.36 -6.57 -13.69
N GLY A 12 -8.74 -7.45 -12.76
CA GLY A 12 -7.90 -8.57 -12.30
C GLY A 12 -6.75 -8.21 -11.34
N SER A 13 -6.81 -7.05 -10.69
CA SER A 13 -5.73 -6.53 -9.83
C SER A 13 -6.09 -6.57 -8.34
N TYR A 14 -5.09 -6.75 -7.47
CA TYR A 14 -5.23 -6.56 -6.02
C TYR A 14 -5.09 -5.06 -5.65
N ARG A 15 -5.74 -4.62 -4.56
CA ARG A 15 -5.68 -3.22 -4.10
C ARG A 15 -4.27 -2.85 -3.59
N TRP A 16 -3.70 -1.78 -4.14
CA TRP A 16 -2.48 -1.14 -3.64
C TRP A 16 -2.67 0.38 -3.69
N LEU A 17 -2.74 1.02 -2.52
CA LEU A 17 -2.70 2.48 -2.44
C LEU A 17 -1.24 2.93 -2.46
N GLY A 18 -0.88 3.76 -3.43
CA GLY A 18 0.33 4.57 -3.38
C GLY A 18 0.16 5.65 -2.32
N SER A 19 1.12 5.78 -1.41
CA SER A 19 1.10 6.85 -0.42
C SER A 19 1.82 8.09 -0.97
N ASP A 20 1.24 9.28 -0.81
CA ASP A 20 1.93 10.54 -1.11
C ASP A 20 3.14 10.69 -0.18
N LEU A 21 4.36 10.67 -0.73
CA LEU A 21 5.60 10.80 0.03
C LEU A 21 5.73 12.16 0.72
N ALA A 22 4.99 13.18 0.30
CA ALA A 22 4.92 14.47 0.98
C ALA A 22 3.97 14.45 2.20
N SER A 23 3.23 13.37 2.43
CA SER A 23 2.31 13.26 3.56
C SER A 23 3.04 13.31 4.91
N ALA A 24 2.56 14.19 5.80
CA ALA A 24 3.07 14.29 7.16
C ALA A 24 3.00 12.95 7.92
N ALA A 25 2.03 12.09 7.59
CA ALA A 25 1.88 10.78 8.22
C ALA A 25 3.02 9.80 7.88
N LEU A 26 3.68 9.98 6.73
CA LEU A 26 4.81 9.13 6.31
C LEU A 26 6.16 9.62 6.83
N LYS A 27 6.24 10.87 7.30
CA LYS A 27 7.51 11.49 7.73
C LYS A 27 8.31 10.59 8.68
N PRO A 28 7.73 9.96 9.72
CA PRO A 28 8.50 9.08 10.62
C PRO A 28 9.12 7.87 9.90
N PHE A 29 8.38 7.27 8.96
CA PHE A 29 8.89 6.15 8.15
C PHE A 29 10.01 6.61 7.23
N LEU A 30 9.83 7.74 6.54
CA LEU A 30 10.82 8.29 5.60
C LEU A 30 12.11 8.67 6.31
N ASP A 31 12.02 9.36 7.45
CA ASP A 31 13.18 9.71 8.28
C ASP A 31 13.94 8.46 8.71
N THR A 32 13.23 7.44 9.21
CA THR A 32 13.83 6.17 9.66
C THR A 32 14.49 5.42 8.51
N TYR A 33 13.83 5.36 7.35
CA TYR A 33 14.35 4.68 6.16
C TYR A 33 15.61 5.37 5.65
N ASN A 34 15.57 6.70 5.48
CA ASN A 34 16.66 7.50 4.95
C ASN A 34 17.87 7.56 5.89
N ALA A 35 17.65 7.43 7.21
CA ALA A 35 18.74 7.32 8.18
C ALA A 35 19.43 5.95 8.13
N ARG A 36 18.71 4.90 7.73
CA ARG A 36 19.21 3.52 7.73
C ARG A 36 19.85 3.10 6.41
N PHE A 37 19.29 3.55 5.29
CA PHE A 37 19.68 3.10 3.96
C PHE A 37 20.33 4.23 3.18
N PRO A 38 21.35 3.93 2.35
CA PRO A 38 22.02 4.94 1.53
C PRO A 38 21.14 5.44 0.38
N GLN A 39 20.09 4.70 0.01
CA GLN A 39 19.09 5.14 -0.95
C GLN A 39 17.93 5.85 -0.25
N GLN A 40 17.46 6.93 -0.85
CA GLN A 40 16.24 7.58 -0.42
C GLN A 40 15.03 6.65 -0.59
N ALA A 41 14.11 6.73 0.37
CA ALA A 41 12.82 6.06 0.30
C ALA A 41 12.04 6.55 -0.93
N THR A 42 11.46 5.62 -1.66
CA THR A 42 10.57 5.90 -2.79
C THR A 42 9.17 5.35 -2.49
N LEU A 43 8.25 5.54 -3.42
CA LEU A 43 6.93 4.90 -3.35
C LEU A 43 7.05 3.36 -3.27
N ALA A 44 8.06 2.77 -3.90
CA ALA A 44 8.31 1.34 -3.81
C ALA A 44 8.72 0.89 -2.39
N SER A 45 9.40 1.77 -1.64
CA SER A 45 9.75 1.50 -0.25
C SER A 45 8.51 1.37 0.64
N THR A 46 7.46 2.17 0.40
CA THR A 46 6.20 2.07 1.15
C THR A 46 5.42 0.80 0.75
N PHE A 47 5.45 0.40 -0.52
CA PHE A 47 4.90 -0.89 -0.95
C PHE A 47 5.58 -2.09 -0.28
N GLY A 48 6.91 -2.07 -0.18
CA GLY A 48 7.66 -3.12 0.52
C GLY A 48 7.27 -3.21 2.00
N TYR A 49 7.18 -2.08 2.69
CA TYR A 49 6.75 -2.04 4.09
C TYR A 49 5.33 -2.59 4.27
N ASN A 50 4.39 -2.13 3.45
CA ASN A 50 3.00 -2.59 3.48
C ASN A 50 2.87 -4.10 3.21
N SER A 51 3.67 -4.63 2.28
CA SER A 51 3.74 -6.07 1.98
C SER A 51 4.14 -6.88 3.22
N MET A 52 5.16 -6.41 3.95
CA MET A 52 5.63 -7.07 5.16
C MET A 52 4.62 -6.98 6.30
N MET A 53 3.89 -5.86 6.42
CA MET A 53 2.82 -5.72 7.41
C MET A 53 1.65 -6.66 7.12
N ALA A 54 1.27 -6.82 5.85
CA ALA A 54 0.24 -7.77 5.44
C ALA A 54 0.63 -9.21 5.76
N LEU A 55 1.86 -9.62 5.41
CA LEU A 55 2.37 -10.95 5.71
C LEU A 55 2.45 -11.21 7.22
N HIS A 56 2.95 -10.24 7.99
CA HIS A 56 3.02 -10.34 9.44
C HIS A 56 1.63 -10.53 10.08
N ALA A 57 0.64 -9.75 9.65
CA ALA A 57 -0.72 -9.89 10.13
C ALA A 57 -1.33 -11.25 9.76
N ALA A 58 -1.13 -11.72 8.53
CA ALA A 58 -1.60 -13.03 8.08
C ALA A 58 -0.95 -14.17 8.88
N LEU A 59 0.35 -14.12 9.13
CA LEU A 59 1.06 -15.10 9.98
C LEU A 59 0.49 -15.10 11.41
N LYS A 60 0.21 -13.92 11.97
CA LYS A 60 -0.39 -13.80 13.30
C LYS A 60 -1.80 -14.40 13.35
N MET A 61 -2.62 -14.16 12.32
CA MET A 61 -3.96 -14.73 12.20
C MET A 61 -3.93 -16.26 12.01
N ALA A 62 -3.01 -16.76 11.19
CA ALA A 62 -2.85 -18.19 10.93
C ALA A 62 -2.36 -18.96 12.17
N GLY A 63 -1.60 -18.31 13.06
CA GLY A 63 -1.05 -18.91 14.28
C GLY A 63 0.04 -19.97 14.04
N VAL A 64 0.35 -20.27 12.77
CA VAL A 64 1.36 -21.24 12.36
C VAL A 64 1.89 -20.88 10.97
N VAL A 65 3.16 -21.22 10.72
CA VAL A 65 3.80 -21.07 9.41
C VAL A 65 3.41 -22.24 8.51
N ASP A 66 2.17 -22.25 8.06
CA ASP A 66 1.64 -23.21 7.09
C ASP A 66 1.08 -22.48 5.86
N ARG A 67 1.40 -22.98 4.66
CA ARG A 67 1.06 -22.30 3.41
C ARG A 67 -0.44 -22.08 3.24
N LEU A 68 -1.25 -23.11 3.52
CA LEU A 68 -2.70 -23.05 3.29
C LEU A 68 -3.37 -22.19 4.35
N LYS A 69 -2.95 -22.30 5.61
CA LYS A 69 -3.45 -21.44 6.69
C LYS A 69 -3.09 -19.97 6.49
N VAL A 70 -1.89 -19.67 6.00
CA VAL A 70 -1.50 -18.30 5.67
C VAL A 70 -2.31 -17.77 4.48
N GLN A 71 -2.56 -18.59 3.46
CA GLN A 71 -3.45 -18.21 2.34
C GLN A 71 -4.87 -17.91 2.83
N GLU A 72 -5.43 -18.77 3.69
CA GLU A 72 -6.75 -18.57 4.29
C GLU A 72 -6.78 -17.28 5.13
N ALA A 73 -5.76 -17.04 5.95
CA ALA A 73 -5.62 -15.80 6.72
C ALA A 73 -5.54 -14.57 5.81
N LEU A 74 -4.77 -14.62 4.72
CA LEU A 74 -4.70 -13.55 3.72
C LEU A 74 -6.07 -13.27 3.08
N SER A 75 -6.85 -14.31 2.75
CA SER A 75 -8.19 -14.14 2.15
C SER A 75 -9.18 -13.42 3.08
N ASN A 76 -8.95 -13.50 4.39
CA ASN A 76 -9.74 -12.84 5.42
C ASN A 76 -9.11 -11.54 5.94
N LEU A 77 -7.96 -11.12 5.40
CA LEU A 77 -7.23 -9.95 5.88
C LEU A 77 -8.02 -8.67 5.58
N ASP A 78 -8.15 -7.82 6.60
CA ASP A 78 -8.61 -6.43 6.49
C ASP A 78 -7.94 -5.62 7.60
N ILE A 79 -6.86 -4.94 7.27
CA ILE A 79 -6.03 -4.19 8.23
C ILE A 79 -5.68 -2.81 7.69
N THR A 80 -5.34 -1.89 8.59
CA THR A 80 -4.66 -0.64 8.24
C THR A 80 -3.23 -0.68 8.75
N THR A 81 -2.25 -0.44 7.88
CA THR A 81 -0.84 -0.43 8.28
C THR A 81 -0.50 0.85 9.04
N PRO A 82 0.64 0.89 9.75
CA PRO A 82 1.15 2.11 10.37
C PRO A 82 1.37 3.28 9.37
N LEU A 83 1.46 3.00 8.07
CA LEU A 83 1.55 4.03 7.03
C LEU A 83 0.17 4.59 6.61
N GLY A 84 -0.91 4.12 7.23
CA GLY A 84 -2.29 4.50 6.91
C GLY A 84 -2.89 3.74 5.71
N THR A 85 -2.16 2.81 5.11
CA THR A 85 -2.66 2.01 3.99
C THR A 85 -3.59 0.91 4.50
N ARG A 86 -4.85 0.91 4.04
CA ARG A 86 -5.76 -0.22 4.26
C ARG A 86 -5.47 -1.34 3.25
N ILE A 87 -5.29 -2.56 3.73
CA ILE A 87 -4.95 -3.75 2.95
C ILE A 87 -6.01 -4.83 3.19
N PHE A 88 -6.57 -5.35 2.10
CA PHE A 88 -7.43 -6.53 2.11
C PHE A 88 -7.41 -7.24 0.76
N PHE A 89 -7.69 -8.55 0.75
CA PHE A 89 -7.65 -9.40 -0.44
C PHE A 89 -9.02 -9.97 -0.81
N LYS A 90 -10.01 -9.08 -1.00
CA LYS A 90 -11.36 -9.45 -1.42
C LYS A 90 -11.57 -8.97 -2.86
N ASN A 91 -11.65 -9.92 -3.80
CA ASN A 91 -12.07 -9.62 -5.17
C ASN A 91 -13.58 -9.34 -5.18
N PRO A 92 -14.04 -8.23 -5.79
CA PRO A 92 -15.47 -8.06 -6.01
C PRO A 92 -15.99 -9.07 -7.04
N PRO A 93 -17.32 -9.29 -7.11
CA PRO A 93 -17.94 -10.34 -7.91
C PRO A 93 -17.56 -10.34 -9.40
N HIS A 94 -17.21 -9.18 -9.94
CA HIS A 94 -16.86 -8.99 -11.35
C HIS A 94 -15.34 -9.00 -11.60
N GLY A 95 -14.51 -9.15 -10.57
CA GLY A 95 -13.05 -9.14 -10.70
C GLY A 95 -12.44 -7.75 -10.96
N ASP A 96 -13.24 -6.69 -10.84
CA ASP A 96 -12.79 -5.32 -10.97
C ASP A 96 -11.94 -4.90 -9.76
N ASN A 97 -10.83 -4.19 -9.96
CA ASN A 97 -10.23 -3.46 -8.84
C ASN A 97 -11.13 -2.25 -8.57
N LEU A 98 -11.85 -2.26 -7.45
CA LEU A 98 -12.57 -1.09 -6.98
C LEU A 98 -11.56 -0.20 -6.25
N ASP A 99 -11.42 1.05 -6.71
CA ASP A 99 -10.66 2.17 -6.13
C ASP A 99 -9.21 2.47 -6.60
N PRO A 100 -8.64 1.96 -7.72
CA PRO A 100 -7.42 2.54 -8.31
C PRO A 100 -7.55 4.04 -8.60
N THR A 101 -7.02 4.89 -7.73
CA THR A 101 -7.01 6.32 -8.03
C THR A 101 -6.10 6.56 -9.24
N VAL A 102 -6.69 6.91 -10.39
CA VAL A 102 -5.94 7.33 -11.57
C VAL A 102 -5.65 8.82 -11.41
N LEU A 103 -4.44 9.16 -10.98
CA LEU A 103 -3.97 10.54 -10.93
C LEU A 103 -3.27 10.87 -12.24
N VAL A 104 -3.71 11.95 -12.91
CA VAL A 104 -2.88 12.59 -13.93
C VAL A 104 -1.84 13.42 -13.20
N VAL A 105 -0.60 13.00 -13.26
CA VAL A 105 0.51 13.69 -12.64
C VAL A 105 1.48 14.18 -13.69
N ARG A 106 1.96 15.42 -13.52
CA ARG A 106 3.15 15.89 -14.21
C ARG A 106 4.35 15.50 -13.36
N ILE A 107 5.21 14.65 -13.89
CA ILE A 107 6.51 14.35 -13.27
C ILE A 107 7.36 15.63 -13.31
N THR A 108 7.79 16.12 -12.15
CA THR A 108 8.58 17.36 -12.02
C THR A 108 10.03 17.11 -11.64
N GLY A 109 10.38 15.86 -11.33
CA GLY A 109 11.69 15.45 -10.87
C GLY A 109 11.67 14.00 -10.39
N ARG A 110 12.77 13.55 -9.78
CA ARG A 110 12.87 12.21 -9.22
C ARG A 110 11.95 12.08 -8.00
N ASP A 111 10.95 11.20 -8.09
CA ASP A 111 9.93 10.97 -7.05
C ASP A 111 9.12 12.22 -6.67
N THR A 112 9.14 13.27 -7.50
CA THR A 112 8.34 14.48 -7.32
C THR A 112 7.34 14.63 -8.46
N TYR A 113 6.13 15.05 -8.12
CA TYR A 113 5.07 15.27 -9.08
C TYR A 113 4.22 16.48 -8.71
N ALA A 114 3.55 17.04 -9.72
CA ALA A 114 2.44 17.96 -9.54
C ALA A 114 1.15 17.26 -10.01
N VAL A 115 0.09 17.35 -9.21
CA VAL A 115 -1.25 16.94 -9.65
C VAL A 115 -1.72 17.93 -10.70
N VAL A 116 -2.22 17.43 -11.83
CA VAL A 116 -2.79 18.22 -12.93
C VAL A 116 -4.31 18.21 -12.83
#